data_AF-A0A1G1ZMS9-F1
#
_entry.id   AF-A0A1G1ZMS9-F1
#
_cell.length_a   1.000
_cell.length_b   1.000
_cell.length_c   1.000
_cell.angle_alpha   90.00
_cell.angle_beta   90.00
_cell.angle_gamma   90.00
#
_symmetry.space_group_name_H-M   'P 1'
#
loop_
_entity.id
_entity.type
_entity.pdbx_description
1 polymer ?
#
loop_
_entity_poly.entity_id
_entity_poly.type
_entity_poly.pdbx_seq_one_letter_code
_entity_poly.pdbx_strand_id
1 'polypeptide(L)'
;MDLKKQGGPPSGQSGKDGILGYILIGLTIFIFVFQSIGETTGARLRWDIWDQLLHFFGGVWMATIFLYFFINRLRLFNIYQNRWLTAFFVLSFVALVGIVWEFFEYAVGFIFQDHWVGTAEWGVDTLSDLFLDFAGGILAALAFYALSAKKFLF
;
A
#
# COMPACT_ATOMS: atom_id res chain seq x y z
N MET A 1 -30.34 0.97 -31.10
CA MET A 1 -29.57 1.53 -29.97
C MET A 1 -28.87 0.35 -29.32
N ASP A 2 -27.62 0.13 -29.70
CA ASP A 2 -26.92 -1.16 -29.56
C ASP A 2 -26.10 -1.20 -28.26
N LEU A 3 -26.72 -1.66 -27.16
CA LEU A 3 -26.12 -1.72 -25.82
C LEU A 3 -25.22 -2.95 -25.60
N LYS A 4 -24.48 -3.40 -26.63
CA LYS A 4 -23.65 -4.61 -26.52
C LYS A 4 -22.25 -4.52 -27.13
N LYS A 5 -21.61 -3.35 -26.99
CA LYS A 5 -20.15 -3.20 -27.15
C LYS A 5 -19.50 -2.66 -25.88
N GLN A 6 -19.78 -3.27 -24.73
CA GLN A 6 -18.81 -3.26 -23.64
C GLN A 6 -17.89 -4.46 -23.87
N GLY A 7 -16.78 -4.21 -24.57
CA GLY A 7 -15.74 -5.20 -24.77
C GLY A 7 -15.32 -5.77 -23.42
N GLY A 8 -15.42 -7.09 -23.28
CA GLY A 8 -14.85 -7.79 -22.13
C GLY A 8 -13.39 -7.38 -21.92
N PRO A 9 -12.87 -7.50 -20.69
CA PRO A 9 -11.48 -7.15 -20.39
C PRO A 9 -10.55 -7.80 -21.44
N PRO A 10 -9.58 -7.06 -22.00
CA PRO A 10 -8.62 -7.63 -22.94
C PRO A 10 -8.04 -8.91 -22.35
N SER A 11 -7.78 -9.92 -23.19
CA SER A 11 -7.43 -11.31 -22.82
C SER A 11 -6.16 -11.48 -21.95
N GLY A 12 -5.54 -10.39 -21.47
CA GLY A 12 -4.45 -10.39 -20.49
C GLY A 12 -4.74 -9.62 -19.18
N GLN A 13 -5.92 -9.03 -19.00
CA GLN A 13 -6.28 -8.21 -17.84
C GLN A 13 -6.79 -9.05 -16.66
N SER A 14 -7.57 -10.12 -16.91
CA SER A 14 -8.11 -10.99 -15.84
C SER A 14 -7.02 -11.71 -15.03
N GLY A 15 -5.91 -12.10 -15.66
CA GLY A 15 -4.78 -12.74 -14.96
C GLY A 15 -4.01 -11.77 -14.06
N LYS A 16 -3.93 -10.48 -14.42
CA LYS A 16 -3.27 -9.46 -13.57
C LYS A 16 -4.13 -9.13 -12.35
N ASP A 17 -5.44 -9.06 -12.54
CA ASP A 17 -6.39 -8.81 -11.46
C ASP A 17 -6.37 -9.94 -10.42
N GLY A 18 -6.19 -11.20 -10.87
CA GLY A 18 -5.99 -12.34 -9.99
C GLY A 18 -4.73 -12.21 -9.13
N ILE A 19 -3.58 -11.94 -9.75
CA ILE A 19 -2.29 -11.83 -9.04
C ILE A 19 -2.30 -10.69 -8.03
N LEU A 20 -2.75 -9.49 -8.42
CA LEU A 20 -2.86 -8.35 -7.49
C LEU A 20 -3.84 -8.65 -6.35
N GLY A 21 -4.94 -9.34 -6.63
CA GLY A 21 -5.88 -9.79 -5.61
C GLY A 21 -5.22 -10.71 -4.57
N TYR A 22 -4.44 -11.71 -5.01
CA TYR A 22 -3.71 -12.59 -4.09
C TYR A 22 -2.65 -11.85 -3.28
N ILE A 23 -1.91 -10.91 -3.90
CA ILE A 23 -0.94 -10.07 -3.21
C ILE A 23 -1.63 -9.22 -2.14
N LEU A 24 -2.77 -8.61 -2.45
CA LEU A 24 -3.54 -7.81 -1.49
C LEU A 24 -3.99 -8.63 -0.29
N ILE A 25 -4.54 -9.82 -0.51
CA ILE A 25 -4.96 -10.71 0.57
C ILE A 25 -3.75 -11.13 1.42
N GLY A 26 -2.65 -11.52 0.78
CA GLY A 26 -1.42 -11.90 1.47
C GLY A 26 -0.85 -10.77 2.33
N LEU A 27 -0.75 -9.56 1.78
CA LEU A 27 -0.29 -8.38 2.51
C LEU A 27 -1.23 -8.02 3.67
N THR A 28 -2.54 -8.11 3.47
CA THR A 28 -3.52 -7.82 4.53
C THR A 28 -3.35 -8.79 5.70
N ILE A 29 -3.22 -10.09 5.42
CA ILE A 29 -2.99 -11.12 6.44
C ILE A 29 -1.64 -10.89 7.13
N PHE A 30 -0.59 -10.64 6.35
CA PHE A 30 0.75 -10.38 6.87
C PHE A 30 0.76 -9.18 7.83
N ILE A 31 0.26 -8.01 7.40
CA ILE A 31 0.22 -6.79 8.20
C ILE A 31 -0.59 -7.02 9.47
N PHE A 32 -1.79 -7.61 9.37
CA PHE A 32 -2.64 -7.86 10.53
C PHE A 32 -1.96 -8.77 11.56
N VAL A 33 -1.38 -9.88 11.11
CA VAL A 33 -0.68 -10.83 11.99
C VAL A 33 0.58 -10.20 12.58
N PHE A 34 1.37 -9.51 11.77
CA PHE A 34 2.63 -8.89 12.19
C PHE A 34 2.39 -7.77 13.20
N GLN A 35 1.38 -6.91 12.99
CA GLN A 35 0.92 -5.94 13.99
C GLN A 35 0.51 -6.66 15.28
N SER A 36 -0.36 -7.66 15.19
CA SER A 36 -0.90 -8.36 16.36
C SER A 36 0.19 -9.01 17.20
N ILE A 37 1.20 -9.60 16.57
CA ILE A 37 2.38 -10.14 17.26
C ILE A 37 3.18 -9.01 17.91
N GLY A 38 3.44 -7.92 17.18
CA GLY A 38 4.17 -6.75 17.67
C GLY A 38 3.60 -6.21 18.98
N GLU A 39 2.28 -6.04 19.02
CA GLU A 39 1.58 -5.50 20.19
C GLU A 39 1.53 -6.52 21.33
N THR A 40 1.14 -7.77 21.06
CA THR A 40 0.95 -8.78 22.12
C THR A 40 2.25 -9.25 22.77
N THR A 41 3.38 -9.17 22.06
CA THR A 41 4.69 -9.58 22.57
C THR A 41 5.52 -8.42 23.11
N GLY A 42 5.08 -7.17 22.88
CA GLY A 42 5.86 -5.96 23.15
C GLY A 42 7.07 -5.80 22.21
N ALA A 43 7.16 -6.56 21.11
CA ALA A 43 8.26 -6.45 20.15
C ALA A 43 8.34 -5.06 19.51
N ARG A 44 7.21 -4.38 19.34
CA ARG A 44 7.14 -3.00 18.83
C ARG A 44 7.89 -2.01 19.73
N LEU A 45 7.80 -2.18 21.06
CA LEU A 45 8.49 -1.36 22.05
C LEU A 45 9.98 -1.68 22.18
N ARG A 46 10.41 -2.84 21.68
CA ARG A 46 11.77 -3.36 21.89
C ARG A 46 12.66 -3.18 20.66
N TRP A 47 12.06 -3.19 19.47
CA TRP A 47 12.78 -3.20 18.20
C TRP A 47 12.09 -2.31 17.17
N ASP A 48 12.67 -1.14 16.91
CA ASP A 48 12.18 -0.13 15.96
C ASP A 48 11.95 -0.71 14.55
N ILE A 49 12.73 -1.73 14.17
CA ILE A 49 12.58 -2.43 12.90
C ILE A 49 11.18 -3.03 12.71
N TRP A 50 10.46 -3.32 13.80
CA TRP A 50 9.10 -3.84 13.72
C TRP A 50 8.14 -2.82 13.08
N ASP A 51 8.23 -1.58 13.55
CA ASP A 51 7.43 -0.47 13.08
C ASP A 51 7.83 -0.07 11.65
N GLN A 52 9.14 0.03 11.41
CA GLN A 52 9.70 0.29 10.08
C GLN A 52 9.24 -0.73 9.01
N LEU A 53 9.17 -2.01 9.37
CA LEU A 53 8.67 -3.05 8.46
C LEU A 53 7.17 -2.87 8.20
N LEU A 54 6.38 -2.51 9.22
CA LEU A 54 4.96 -2.23 9.05
C LEU A 54 4.72 -1.06 8.10
N HIS A 55 5.48 0.03 8.23
CA HIS A 55 5.42 1.16 7.29
C HIS A 55 5.83 0.76 5.87
N PHE A 56 6.97 0.08 5.73
CA PHE A 56 7.40 -0.38 4.40
C PHE A 56 6.34 -1.26 3.71
N PHE A 57 5.82 -2.27 4.40
CA PHE A 57 4.80 -3.16 3.84
C PHE A 57 3.42 -2.48 3.72
N GLY A 58 3.11 -1.51 4.58
CA GLY A 58 1.95 -0.63 4.50
C GLY A 58 1.96 0.19 3.22
N GLY A 59 3.10 0.79 2.88
CA GLY A 59 3.33 1.47 1.60
C GLY A 59 3.12 0.57 0.38
N VAL A 60 3.68 -0.65 0.41
CA VAL A 60 3.46 -1.66 -0.65
C VAL A 60 1.97 -1.99 -0.77
N TRP A 61 1.28 -2.18 0.36
CA TRP A 61 -0.14 -2.51 0.41
C TRP A 61 -1.02 -1.40 -0.15
N MET A 62 -0.78 -0.14 0.25
CA MET A 62 -1.53 1.03 -0.25
C MET A 62 -1.33 1.26 -1.74
N ALA A 63 -0.10 1.13 -2.25
CA ALA A 63 0.15 1.22 -3.68
C ALA A 63 -0.58 0.10 -4.44
N THR A 64 -0.59 -1.11 -3.90
CA THR A 64 -1.29 -2.25 -4.51
C THR A 64 -2.81 -2.04 -4.52
N ILE A 65 -3.38 -1.47 -3.46
CA ILE A 65 -4.81 -1.10 -3.39
C ILE A 65 -5.14 -0.09 -4.50
N PHE A 66 -4.31 0.95 -4.64
CA PHE A 66 -4.52 1.96 -5.67
C PHE A 66 -4.50 1.35 -7.07
N LEU A 67 -3.47 0.55 -7.36
CA LEU A 67 -3.31 -0.14 -8.65
C LEU A 67 -4.47 -1.10 -8.93
N TYR A 68 -4.93 -1.85 -7.93
CA TYR A 68 -6.04 -2.78 -8.11
C TYR A 68 -7.37 -2.06 -8.32
N PHE A 69 -7.77 -1.17 -7.41
CA PHE A 69 -9.09 -0.55 -7.47
C PHE A 69 -9.17 0.58 -8.49
N PHE A 70 -8.27 1.57 -8.42
CA PHE A 70 -8.41 2.79 -9.20
C PHE A 70 -7.99 2.60 -10.66
N ILE A 71 -6.98 1.78 -10.91
CA ILE A 71 -6.50 1.49 -12.26
C ILE A 71 -7.25 0.32 -12.89
N ASN A 72 -7.28 -0.84 -12.24
CA ASN A 72 -7.79 -2.05 -12.91
C ASN A 72 -9.32 -2.18 -12.84
N ARG A 73 -9.92 -1.95 -11.67
CA ARG A 73 -11.36 -2.15 -11.46
C ARG A 73 -12.20 -0.95 -11.90
N LEU A 74 -11.87 0.24 -11.42
CA LEU A 74 -12.61 1.47 -11.69
C LEU A 74 -12.16 2.15 -12.98
N ARG A 75 -10.96 1.84 -13.49
CA ARG A 75 -10.40 2.39 -14.74
C ARG A 75 -10.40 3.92 -14.78
N LEU A 76 -10.19 4.55 -13.62
CA LEU A 76 -10.17 6.01 -13.47
C LEU A 76 -8.94 6.64 -14.13
N PHE A 77 -7.87 5.86 -14.29
CA PHE A 77 -6.65 6.30 -14.96
C PHE A 77 -6.25 5.28 -16.03
N ASN A 78 -5.76 5.78 -17.16
CA ASN A 78 -5.17 4.94 -18.20
C ASN A 78 -3.64 4.92 -18.07
N ILE A 79 -3.11 3.85 -17.48
CA ILE A 79 -1.67 3.64 -17.29
C ILE A 79 -0.86 3.75 -18.57
N TYR A 80 -1.46 3.39 -19.71
CA TYR A 80 -0.78 3.37 -21.00
C TYR A 80 -0.63 4.77 -21.61
N GLN A 81 -1.44 5.74 -21.18
CA GLN A 81 -1.34 7.12 -21.66
C GLN A 81 -0.23 7.89 -20.95
N ASN A 82 -0.09 7.75 -19.62
CA ASN A 82 0.97 8.44 -18.89
C ASN A 82 1.38 7.68 -17.62
N ARG A 83 2.48 6.92 -17.73
CA ARG A 83 3.10 6.17 -16.62
C ARG A 83 3.59 7.08 -15.49
N TRP A 84 4.06 8.28 -15.82
CA TRP A 84 4.57 9.22 -14.82
C TRP A 84 3.43 9.81 -14.00
N LEU A 85 2.34 10.21 -14.66
CA LEU A 85 1.15 10.70 -13.97
C LEU A 85 0.52 9.61 -13.09
N THR A 86 0.50 8.36 -13.54
CA THR A 86 -0.01 7.26 -12.70
C THR A 86 0.90 7.03 -11.49
N ALA A 87 2.23 7.02 -11.67
CA ALA A 87 3.15 6.88 -10.55
C ALA A 87 2.99 8.03 -9.55
N PHE A 88 2.81 9.26 -10.03
CA PHE A 88 2.53 10.42 -9.19
C PHE A 88 1.28 10.22 -8.32
N PHE A 89 0.16 9.77 -8.91
CA PHE A 89 -1.06 9.53 -8.13
C PHE A 89 -0.94 8.36 -7.15
N VAL A 90 -0.30 7.25 -7.54
CA VAL A 90 -0.03 6.11 -6.65
C VAL A 90 0.77 6.57 -5.43
N LEU A 91 1.88 7.27 -5.66
CA LEU A 91 2.77 7.71 -4.59
C LEU A 91 2.14 8.82 -3.73
N SER A 92 1.34 9.71 -4.33
CA SER A 92 0.57 10.70 -3.58
C SER A 92 -0.49 10.05 -2.68
N PHE A 93 -1.14 8.99 -3.16
CA PHE A 93 -2.10 8.23 -2.37
C PHE A 93 -1.41 7.52 -1.20
N VAL A 94 -0.27 6.86 -1.43
CA VAL A 94 0.53 6.24 -0.37
C VAL A 94 0.94 7.26 0.68
N ALA A 95 1.51 8.39 0.27
CA ALA A 95 1.93 9.45 1.19
C ALA A 95 0.75 10.02 1.99
N LEU A 96 -0.41 10.22 1.35
CA LEU A 96 -1.60 10.72 2.04
C LEU A 96 -2.09 9.74 3.11
N VAL A 97 -2.11 8.43 2.82
CA VAL A 97 -2.51 7.42 3.81
C VAL A 97 -1.49 7.33 4.94
N GLY A 98 -0.18 7.37 4.64
CA GLY A 98 0.87 7.43 5.65
C GLY A 98 0.68 8.61 6.61
N ILE A 99 0.44 9.82 6.08
CA ILE A 99 0.17 11.02 6.92
C ILE A 99 -1.05 10.80 7.82
N VAL A 100 -2.11 10.18 7.30
CA VAL A 100 -3.32 9.88 8.09
C VAL A 100 -3.02 8.85 9.18
N TRP A 101 -2.17 7.85 8.90
CA TRP A 101 -1.75 6.86 9.87
C TRP A 101 -0.92 7.49 11.00
N GLU A 102 0.07 8.31 10.67
CA GLU A 102 0.86 9.06 11.65
C GLU A 102 -0.01 9.92 12.57
N PHE A 103 -1.03 10.60 12.02
CA PHE A 103 -2.00 11.33 12.83
C PHE A 103 -2.84 10.41 13.72
N PHE A 104 -3.20 9.22 13.23
CA PHE A 104 -3.91 8.23 14.03
C PHE A 104 -3.05 7.75 15.20
N GLU A 105 -1.78 7.42 14.97
CA GLU A 105 -0.86 6.99 16.03
C GLU A 105 -0.64 8.07 17.08
N TYR A 106 -0.38 9.30 16.62
CA TYR A 106 -0.28 10.47 17.49
C TYR A 106 -1.55 10.67 18.33
N ALA A 107 -2.74 10.58 17.71
CA ALA A 107 -4.01 10.81 18.38
C ALA A 107 -4.37 9.71 19.38
N VAL A 108 -4.27 8.43 18.99
CA VAL A 108 -4.49 7.27 19.87
C VAL A 108 -3.66 7.47 21.10
N GLY A 109 -2.39 7.72 20.88
CA GLY A 109 -1.53 7.78 21.99
C GLY A 109 -1.77 9.03 22.88
N PHE A 110 -1.97 10.22 22.32
CA PHE A 110 -2.29 11.42 23.09
C PHE A 110 -3.52 11.21 23.99
N ILE A 111 -4.52 10.47 23.49
CA ILE A 111 -5.76 10.17 24.22
C ILE A 111 -5.54 9.11 25.31
N PHE A 112 -4.75 8.08 25.04
CA PHE A 112 -4.59 6.94 25.94
C PHE A 112 -3.39 7.03 26.89
N GLN A 113 -2.59 8.12 26.84
CA GLN A 113 -1.50 8.43 27.79
C GLN A 113 -0.61 7.23 28.12
N ASP A 114 -0.17 6.50 27.10
CA ASP A 114 0.69 5.33 27.28
C ASP A 114 0.06 4.08 27.92
N HIS A 115 -1.27 4.06 28.12
CA HIS A 115 -2.01 2.89 28.60
C HIS A 115 -2.47 1.95 27.49
N TRP A 116 -2.30 2.34 26.22
CA TRP A 116 -2.42 1.43 25.10
C TRP A 116 -1.13 0.60 25.01
N VAL A 117 -1.26 -0.71 24.83
CA VAL A 117 -0.09 -1.57 24.63
C VAL A 117 0.61 -1.11 23.34
N GLY A 118 1.83 -0.57 23.44
CA GLY A 118 2.64 -0.17 22.29
C GLY A 118 3.00 1.31 22.14
N THR A 119 2.55 2.21 23.02
CA THR A 119 2.66 3.68 22.80
C THR A 119 3.85 4.40 23.46
N ALA A 120 4.82 3.71 24.08
CA ALA A 120 5.78 4.34 24.97
C ALA A 120 6.78 5.34 24.33
N GLU A 121 6.84 5.49 23.00
CA GLU A 121 7.78 6.41 22.33
C GLU A 121 7.08 7.28 21.27
N TRP A 122 6.71 8.49 21.69
CA TRP A 122 5.99 9.48 20.90
C TRP A 122 6.79 10.06 19.73
N GLY A 123 6.34 9.85 18.50
CA GLY A 123 6.58 10.76 17.36
C GLY A 123 8.04 11.07 17.03
N VAL A 124 8.97 10.17 17.37
CA VAL A 124 10.40 10.39 17.14
C VAL A 124 10.79 10.05 15.69
N ASP A 125 9.97 9.29 14.94
CA ASP A 125 10.37 8.84 13.59
C ASP A 125 9.34 8.95 12.45
N THR A 126 8.31 9.81 12.58
CA THR A 126 7.31 10.08 11.52
C THR A 126 7.91 10.29 10.13
N LEU A 127 9.06 10.96 10.03
CA LEU A 127 9.69 11.19 8.73
C LEU A 127 10.27 9.89 8.12
N SER A 128 10.88 9.03 8.92
CA SER A 128 11.36 7.74 8.42
C SER A 128 10.21 6.80 8.12
N ASP A 129 9.14 6.85 8.90
CA ASP A 129 7.91 6.08 8.67
C ASP A 129 7.26 6.45 7.34
N LEU A 130 7.06 7.74 7.10
CA LEU A 130 6.59 8.25 5.81
C LEU A 130 7.56 7.95 4.66
N PHE A 131 8.88 7.96 4.92
CA PHE A 131 9.88 7.58 3.93
C PHE A 131 9.76 6.09 3.57
N LEU A 132 9.54 5.22 4.56
CA LEU A 132 9.40 3.77 4.36
C LEU A 132 8.08 3.43 3.66
N ASP A 133 6.99 4.09 4.01
CA ASP A 133 5.73 4.04 3.25
C ASP A 133 5.99 4.37 1.78
N PHE A 134 6.69 5.48 1.53
CA PHE A 134 7.00 5.95 0.18
C PHE A 134 7.91 4.97 -0.57
N ALA A 135 8.93 4.42 0.08
CA ALA A 135 9.84 3.42 -0.49
C ALA A 135 9.11 2.12 -0.87
N GLY A 136 8.21 1.64 -0.01
CA GLY A 136 7.33 0.51 -0.30
C GLY A 136 6.42 0.77 -1.49
N GLY A 137 5.84 1.98 -1.55
CA GLY A 137 5.03 2.43 -2.68
C GLY A 137 5.79 2.46 -4.00
N ILE A 138 7.03 2.96 -4.00
CA ILE A 138 7.93 2.94 -5.17
C ILE A 138 8.17 1.52 -5.64
N LEU A 139 8.51 0.60 -4.72
CA LEU A 139 8.77 -0.80 -5.06
C LEU A 139 7.55 -1.43 -5.75
N ALA A 140 6.36 -1.25 -5.19
CA ALA A 140 5.12 -1.77 -5.76
C ALA A 140 4.83 -1.20 -7.17
N ALA A 141 5.00 0.11 -7.34
CA ALA A 141 4.80 0.77 -8.63
C ALA A 141 5.79 0.26 -9.69
N LEU A 142 7.08 0.15 -9.36
CA LEU A 142 8.11 -0.37 -10.25
C LEU A 142 7.87 -1.83 -10.62
N ALA A 143 7.53 -2.67 -9.64
CA ALA A 143 7.18 -4.07 -9.87
C ALA A 143 5.99 -4.21 -10.82
N PHE A 144 4.94 -3.41 -10.61
CA PHE A 144 3.77 -3.39 -11.49
C PHE A 144 4.13 -3.00 -12.94
N TYR A 145 4.96 -1.96 -13.12
CA TYR A 145 5.39 -1.54 -14.45
C TYR A 145 6.29 -2.56 -15.13
N ALA A 146 7.24 -3.17 -14.41
CA ALA A 146 8.12 -4.21 -14.93
C ALA A 146 7.32 -5.43 -15.42
N LEU A 147 6.34 -5.88 -14.64
CA LEU A 147 5.43 -6.97 -15.02
C LEU A 147 4.51 -6.60 -16.18
N SER A 148 4.20 -5.31 -16.34
CA SER A 148 3.38 -4.82 -17.44
C SER A 148 4.15 -4.62 -18.75
N ALA A 149 5.43 -4.27 -18.69
CA ALA A 149 6.29 -4.06 -19.86
C ALA A 149 6.69 -5.37 -20.56
N LYS A 150 6.91 -6.46 -19.81
CA LYS A 150 7.30 -7.77 -20.37
C LYS A 150 6.28 -8.41 -21.32
N LYS A 151 5.03 -7.93 -21.35
CA LYS A 151 3.95 -8.44 -22.22
C LYS A 151 3.80 -7.71 -23.57
N PHE A 152 4.63 -6.71 -23.85
CA PHE A 152 4.64 -5.99 -25.14
C PHE A 152 5.81 -6.37 -26.06
N LEU A 153 6.62 -7.37 -25.67
CA LEU A 153 7.80 -7.82 -26.41
C LEU A 153 7.66 -9.23 -27.02
N PHE A 154 6.45 -9.80 -27.05
CA PHE A 154 6.13 -11.03 -27.76
C PHE A 154 4.74 -10.93 -28.40
#